data_AF-A0A838JXY7-F1
#
_entry.id   AF-A0A838JXY7-F1
#
_cell.length_a   1.000
_cell.length_b   1.000
_cell.length_c   1.000
_cell.angle_alpha   90.00
_cell.angle_beta   90.00
_cell.angle_gamma   90.00
#
_symmetry.space_group_name_H-M   'P 1'
#
loop_
_entity.id
_entity.type
_entity.pdbx_description
1 polymer ?
#
loop_
_entity_poly.entity_id
_entity_poly.type
_entity_poly.pdbx_seq_one_letter_code
_entity_poly.pdbx_strand_id
1 'polypeptide(L)'
;MLTAILVAILLSTIALTTGAEAQAGDCTGTVVLDPGHGGTDSGAVHNNGLQEKVQTLNVARSLKTLLENDGCPVFMTRTEDETLSNTQRANRANTTGAD
;
A
#
# COMPACT_ATOMS: atom_id res chain seq x y z
N MET A 1 11.91 -30.22 -42.33
CA MET A 1 12.17 -28.75 -42.33
C MET A 1 10.88 -27.96 -42.07
N LEU A 2 9.80 -28.19 -42.82
CA LEU A 2 8.51 -27.53 -42.59
C LEU A 2 7.89 -27.80 -41.20
N THR A 3 8.03 -29.04 -40.71
CA THR A 3 7.60 -29.45 -39.37
C THR A 3 8.34 -28.75 -38.24
N ALA A 4 9.63 -28.47 -38.40
CA ALA A 4 10.42 -27.73 -37.42
C ALA A 4 10.01 -26.25 -37.33
N ILE A 5 9.60 -25.66 -38.45
CA ILE A 5 9.12 -24.27 -38.51
C ILE A 5 7.75 -24.14 -37.83
N LEU A 6 6.83 -25.09 -38.05
CA LEU A 6 5.52 -25.09 -37.35
C LEU A 6 5.67 -25.23 -35.83
N VAL A 7 6.59 -26.08 -35.36
CA VAL A 7 6.86 -26.26 -33.93
C VAL A 7 7.45 -24.98 -33.33
N ALA A 8 8.39 -24.32 -34.02
CA ALA A 8 8.97 -23.05 -33.56
C ALA A 8 7.92 -21.93 -33.47
N ILE A 9 7.01 -21.84 -34.43
CA ILE A 9 5.91 -20.85 -34.41
C ILE A 9 4.97 -21.13 -33.23
N LEU A 10 4.60 -22.40 -33.00
CA LEU A 10 3.72 -22.79 -31.90
C LEU A 10 4.35 -22.52 -30.51
N LEU A 11 5.66 -22.75 -30.34
CA LEU A 11 6.38 -22.39 -29.11
C LEU A 11 6.48 -20.87 -28.92
N SER A 12 6.70 -20.10 -29.98
CA SER A 12 6.80 -18.63 -29.90
C SER A 12 5.48 -17.95 -29.54
N THR A 13 4.34 -18.51 -29.94
CA THR A 13 3.01 -17.99 -29.56
C THR A 13 2.69 -18.20 -28.09
N ILE A 14 3.15 -19.30 -27.48
CA ILE A 14 2.92 -19.58 -26.05
C ILE A 14 3.71 -18.58 -25.18
N ALA A 15 4.93 -18.24 -25.57
CA ALA A 15 5.80 -17.32 -24.84
C ALA A 15 5.32 -15.85 -24.86
N LEU A 16 4.55 -15.44 -25.87
CA LEU A 16 3.96 -14.10 -25.94
C LEU A 16 2.65 -13.98 -25.15
N THR A 17 2.01 -15.09 -24.80
CA THR A 17 0.74 -15.11 -24.03
C THR A 17 0.94 -15.18 -22.52
N THR A 18 2.12 -15.54 -22.04
CA THR A 18 2.46 -15.37 -20.63
C THR A 18 2.84 -13.92 -20.39
N GLY A 19 1.83 -13.05 -20.36
CA GLY A 19 1.96 -11.76 -19.71
C GLY A 19 2.54 -11.98 -18.33
N ALA A 20 3.46 -11.12 -17.91
CA ALA A 20 3.98 -11.12 -16.55
C ALA A 20 2.80 -11.10 -15.59
N GLU A 21 2.47 -12.25 -15.00
CA GLU A 21 1.56 -12.28 -13.87
C GLU A 21 2.27 -11.46 -12.80
N ALA A 22 1.66 -10.34 -12.41
CA ALA A 22 2.07 -9.65 -11.20
C ALA A 22 1.97 -10.73 -10.11
N GLN A 23 3.12 -11.21 -9.64
CA GLN A 23 3.21 -12.10 -8.50
C GLN A 23 2.43 -11.39 -7.41
N ALA A 24 1.22 -11.88 -7.08
CA ALA A 24 0.49 -11.41 -5.93
C ALA A 24 1.47 -11.51 -4.76
N GLY A 25 1.81 -10.36 -4.17
CA GLY A 25 2.77 -10.34 -3.08
C GLY A 25 2.26 -11.24 -1.97
N ASP A 26 3.18 -12.01 -1.38
CA ASP A 26 2.89 -12.95 -0.30
C ASP A 26 2.72 -12.21 1.02
N CYS A 27 1.80 -11.24 1.05
CA CYS A 27 1.48 -10.49 2.25
C CYS A 27 0.42 -11.25 3.04
N THR A 28 0.88 -12.07 3.98
CA THR A 28 0.02 -12.95 4.78
C THR A 28 -0.58 -12.27 6.01
N GLY A 29 -0.15 -11.05 6.32
CA GLY A 29 -0.57 -10.30 7.50
C GLY A 29 -1.33 -9.01 7.22
N THR A 30 -2.10 -8.55 8.21
CA THR A 30 -2.82 -7.29 8.18
C THR A 30 -1.92 -6.15 8.66
N VAL A 31 -1.79 -5.09 7.87
CA VAL A 31 -0.96 -3.92 8.21
C VAL A 31 -1.85 -2.76 8.64
N VAL A 32 -1.50 -2.09 9.74
CA VAL A 32 -2.08 -0.79 10.12
C VAL A 32 -1.05 0.30 9.96
N LEU A 33 -1.36 1.30 9.15
CA LEU A 33 -0.58 2.53 9.04
C LEU A 33 -1.18 3.59 9.98
N ASP A 34 -0.36 4.22 10.80
CA ASP A 34 -0.77 5.32 11.68
C ASP A 34 -0.18 6.65 11.19
N PRO A 35 -0.90 7.44 10.37
CA PRO A 35 -0.44 8.77 10.02
C PRO A 35 -0.47 9.66 11.28
N GLY A 36 0.71 9.99 11.79
CA GLY A 36 0.86 10.81 12.99
C GLY A 36 0.16 12.17 12.87
N HIS A 37 -0.19 12.75 14.03
CA HIS A 37 -0.88 14.05 14.14
C HIS A 37 -2.24 14.10 13.42
N GLY A 38 -2.77 15.29 13.13
CA GLY A 38 -4.05 15.49 12.45
C GLY A 38 -4.95 16.50 13.16
N GLY A 39 -5.85 17.11 12.39
CA GLY A 39 -6.79 18.13 12.83
C GLY A 39 -6.06 19.32 13.47
N THR A 40 -6.29 19.50 14.77
CA THR A 40 -5.73 20.59 15.58
C THR A 40 -4.24 20.42 15.90
N ASP A 41 -3.69 19.23 15.75
CA ASP A 41 -2.28 18.94 15.94
C ASP A 41 -1.59 18.90 14.57
N SER A 42 -0.80 19.92 14.25
CA SER A 42 -0.03 19.98 13.00
C SER A 42 1.17 19.05 12.97
N GLY A 43 1.62 18.58 14.13
CA GLY A 43 2.99 18.11 14.34
C GLY A 43 4.00 19.21 14.06
N ALA A 44 5.22 18.80 13.68
CA ALA A 44 6.26 19.73 13.27
C ALA A 44 5.83 20.58 12.06
N VAL A 45 6.18 21.87 12.12
CA VAL A 45 5.94 22.83 11.03
C VAL A 45 7.26 23.41 10.59
N HIS A 46 7.60 23.23 9.32
CA HIS A 46 8.78 23.83 8.72
C HIS A 46 8.53 25.32 8.39
N ASN A 47 9.60 26.10 8.26
CA ASN A 47 9.53 27.55 8.00
C ASN A 47 8.80 27.94 6.70
N ASN A 48 8.67 27.00 5.74
CA ASN A 48 7.93 27.20 4.50
C ASN A 48 6.44 26.77 4.59
N GLY A 49 5.96 26.40 5.79
CA GLY A 49 4.57 26.02 6.03
C GLY A 49 4.25 24.54 5.79
N LEU A 50 5.22 23.69 5.48
CA LEU A 50 5.02 22.24 5.45
C LEU A 50 4.68 21.74 6.86
N GLN A 51 3.58 21.00 6.97
CA GLN A 51 3.08 20.43 8.23
C GLN A 51 3.23 18.92 8.20
N GLU A 52 3.76 18.37 9.29
CA GLU A 52 3.96 16.94 9.47
C GLU A 52 2.67 16.15 9.24
N LYS A 53 1.54 16.59 9.80
CA LYS A 53 0.23 15.91 9.63
C LYS A 53 -0.18 15.66 8.17
N VAL A 54 0.23 16.56 7.26
CA VAL A 54 -0.07 16.44 5.83
C VAL A 54 0.88 15.44 5.19
N GLN A 55 2.16 15.51 5.52
CA GLN A 55 3.17 14.61 4.95
C GLN A 55 2.97 13.17 5.41
N THR A 56 2.68 12.95 6.70
CA THR A 56 2.40 11.61 7.23
C THR A 56 1.17 11.00 6.56
N LEU A 57 0.10 11.77 6.33
CA LEU A 57 -1.10 11.28 5.63
C LEU A 57 -0.80 10.91 4.17
N ASN A 58 -0.05 11.76 3.47
CA ASN A 58 0.32 11.50 2.07
C ASN A 58 1.20 10.27 1.92
N VAL A 59 2.24 10.14 2.77
CA VAL A 59 3.12 8.96 2.77
C VAL A 59 2.33 7.70 3.06
N ALA A 60 1.45 7.72 4.07
CA ALA A 60 0.66 6.56 4.43
C ALA A 60 -0.33 6.15 3.33
N ARG A 61 -0.95 7.11 2.62
CA ARG A 61 -1.80 6.81 1.45
C ARG A 61 -1.01 6.13 0.34
N SER A 62 0.17 6.66 0.00
CA SER A 62 1.04 6.06 -1.02
C SER A 62 1.49 4.65 -0.61
N LEU A 63 1.92 4.47 0.64
CA LEU A 63 2.34 3.16 1.16
C LEU A 63 1.18 2.17 1.18
N LYS A 64 -0.03 2.61 1.57
CA LYS A 64 -1.24 1.78 1.51
C LYS A 64 -1.46 1.24 0.10
N THR A 65 -1.42 2.10 -0.92
CA THR A 65 -1.57 1.65 -2.31
C THR A 65 -0.53 0.62 -2.72
N LEU A 66 0.75 0.83 -2.35
CA LEU A 66 1.81 -0.13 -2.67
C LEU A 66 1.59 -1.48 -1.99
N LEU A 67 1.31 -1.47 -0.68
CA LEU A 67 1.06 -2.68 0.09
C LEU A 67 -0.20 -3.43 -0.38
N GLU A 68 -1.28 -2.73 -0.72
CA GLU A 68 -2.48 -3.35 -1.29
C GLU A 68 -2.22 -3.96 -2.67
N ASN A 69 -1.42 -3.31 -3.52
CA ASN A 69 -1.00 -3.87 -4.80
C ASN A 69 -0.14 -5.13 -4.61
N ASP A 70 0.62 -5.20 -3.52
CA ASP A 70 1.37 -6.37 -3.08
C ASP A 70 0.50 -7.38 -2.29
N GLY A 71 -0.82 -7.23 -2.29
CA GLY A 71 -1.76 -8.21 -1.72
C GLY A 71 -2.03 -8.07 -0.22
N CYS A 72 -1.48 -7.07 0.47
CA CYS A 72 -1.73 -6.86 1.90
C CYS A 72 -3.13 -6.29 2.17
N PRO A 73 -3.86 -6.81 3.18
CA PRO A 73 -4.91 -6.06 3.85
C PRO A 73 -4.30 -4.88 4.61
N VAL A 74 -4.68 -3.64 4.27
CA VAL A 74 -4.13 -2.44 4.90
C VAL A 74 -5.23 -1.54 5.47
N PHE A 75 -5.11 -1.21 6.75
CA PHE A 75 -5.95 -0.21 7.43
C PHE A 75 -5.14 1.04 7.76
N MET A 76 -5.82 2.16 7.92
CA MET A 76 -5.20 3.41 8.39
C MET A 76 -5.92 3.88 9.65
N THR A 77 -5.18 4.33 10.67
CA THR A 77 -5.80 4.89 11.88
C THR A 77 -6.59 6.15 11.60
N ARG A 78 -6.22 6.94 10.58
CA ARG A 78 -7.02 8.02 9.98
C ARG A 78 -6.82 8.04 8.47
N THR A 79 -7.88 8.35 7.73
CA THR A 79 -7.83 8.52 6.28
C THR A 79 -7.96 9.96 5.83
N GLU A 80 -8.28 10.88 6.76
CA GLU A 80 -8.44 12.31 6.52
C GLU A 80 -7.69 13.14 7.58
N ASP A 81 -7.80 14.47 7.50
CA ASP A 81 -7.29 15.38 8.50
C ASP A 81 -8.24 15.46 9.71
N GLU A 82 -8.07 14.55 10.67
CA GLU A 82 -8.85 14.48 11.91
C GLU A 82 -7.96 14.42 13.16
N THR A 83 -8.45 14.98 14.27
CA THR A 83 -7.78 14.88 15.57
C THR A 83 -8.05 13.51 16.20
N LEU A 84 -7.01 12.72 16.47
CA LEU A 84 -7.08 11.46 17.21
C LEU A 84 -6.13 11.46 18.40
N SER A 85 -6.64 11.05 19.56
CA SER A 85 -5.83 10.70 20.73
C SER A 85 -5.05 9.40 20.50
N ASN A 86 -3.94 9.22 21.24
CA ASN A 86 -3.14 8.00 21.18
C ASN A 86 -3.97 6.74 21.52
N THR A 87 -4.91 6.85 22.46
CA THR A 87 -5.82 5.75 22.80
C THR A 87 -6.76 5.40 21.64
N GLN A 88 -7.28 6.39 20.91
CA GLN A 88 -8.11 6.11 19.73
C GLN A 88 -7.30 5.43 18.62
N ARG A 89 -6.04 5.85 18.40
CA ARG A 89 -5.14 5.22 17.43
C ARG A 89 -4.89 3.75 17.78
N ALA A 90 -4.50 3.48 19.03
CA ALA A 90 -4.28 2.13 19.53
C ALA A 90 -5.55 1.26 19.43
N ASN A 91 -6.71 1.80 19.82
CA ASN A 91 -7.97 1.08 19.73
C ASN A 91 -8.35 0.74 18.28
N ARG A 92 -8.20 1.69 17.34
CA ARG A 92 -8.44 1.44 15.91
C ARG A 92 -7.52 0.31 15.41
N ALA A 93 -6.23 0.35 15.73
CA ALA A 93 -5.28 -0.71 15.35
C ALA A 93 -5.68 -2.08 15.95
N ASN A 94 -5.94 -2.14 17.27
CA ASN A 94 -6.27 -3.38 17.98
C ASN A 94 -7.54 -4.08 17.45
N THR A 95 -8.44 -3.35 16.79
CA THR A 95 -9.68 -3.93 16.22
C THR A 95 -9.50 -4.57 14.85
N THR A 96 -8.32 -4.46 14.22
CA THR A 96 -8.09 -4.93 12.84
C THR A 96 -7.50 -6.34 12.74
N GLY A 97 -6.95 -6.87 13.84
CA GLY A 97 -6.16 -8.10 13.79
C GLY A 97 -4.81 -7.90 13.08
N ALA A 98 -4.23 -6.71 13.17
CA ALA A 98 -2.92 -6.40 12.62
C ALA A 98 -1.80 -7.25 13.25
N ASP A 99 -0.81 -7.59 12.41
CA ASP A 99 0.38 -8.38 12.76
C ASP A 99 1.57 -7.52 13.22
#